data_AF-A0A117IH12-F1
#
_entry.id   AF-A0A117IH12-F1
#
_cell.length_a   1.000
_cell.length_b   1.000
_cell.length_c   1.000
_cell.angle_alpha   90.00
_cell.angle_beta   90.00
_cell.angle_gamma   90.00
#
_symmetry.space_group_name_H-M   'P 1'
#
loop_
_entity.id
_entity.type
_entity.pdbx_description
1 polymer ?
#
loop_
_entity_poly.entity_id
_entity_poly.type
_entity_poly.pdbx_seq_one_letter_code
_entity_poly.pdbx_strand_id
1 'polypeptide(L)'
;MDVKRAAVPAIVAIALAGSALTGCGTKPTEDDAGSQVDVLGSMLASESELNTILSTTGLRPKTALRQPAGLDADEHASRPVCLAVIGNAMDEVYRDSGFRQFRESLFADEGNDLEVDQAVAAFDSPTAARTLVSRTVDSWRQCAGDSLKISYSDNRRPSTYTLGSPSVVDDIDVTNEQSPFSPQQGSRRAILAVDNLVVDVRITGTNLTDSQVVGLAKAIAGRNAV
;
A
#
# COMPACT_ATOMS: atom_id res chain seq x y z
N MET A 1 15.28 27.19 33.79
CA MET A 1 16.17 26.92 34.93
C MET A 1 16.60 25.46 34.86
N ASP A 2 17.88 25.30 34.56
CA ASP A 2 18.78 24.22 35.01
C ASP A 2 18.64 22.80 34.46
N VAL A 3 19.51 22.55 33.48
CA VAL A 3 20.14 21.27 33.13
C VAL A 3 20.84 20.68 34.36
N LYS A 4 20.68 19.37 34.61
CA LYS A 4 21.71 18.57 35.28
C LYS A 4 21.94 17.23 34.59
N ARG A 5 23.12 17.15 33.94
CA ARG A 5 23.85 15.92 33.63
C ARG A 5 24.42 15.33 34.93
N ALA A 6 24.41 14.00 35.06
CA ALA A 6 25.25 13.24 35.99
C ALA A 6 25.76 12.01 35.19
N ALA A 7 27.02 11.99 34.77
CA ALA A 7 28.23 11.60 35.50
C ALA A 7 28.51 10.09 35.41
N VAL A 8 29.57 9.78 34.66
CA VAL A 8 30.18 8.47 34.40
C VAL A 8 31.09 8.08 35.57
N PRO A 9 31.19 6.80 35.97
CA PRO A 9 32.38 6.30 36.65
C PRO A 9 33.32 5.57 35.67
N ALA A 10 34.59 5.96 35.73
CA ALA A 10 35.71 5.33 35.05
C ALA A 10 36.14 4.05 35.79
N ILE A 11 36.49 2.99 35.06
CA ILE A 11 37.27 1.85 35.59
C ILE A 11 38.38 1.48 34.58
N VAL A 12 39.59 1.88 34.97
CA VAL A 12 40.92 1.24 34.89
C VAL A 12 41.23 0.27 33.73
N ALA A 13 42.31 0.62 33.03
CA ALA A 13 42.98 -0.13 31.99
C ALA A 13 43.77 -1.35 32.51
N ILE A 14 43.77 -2.44 31.74
CA ILE A 14 44.83 -3.45 31.72
C ILE A 14 45.40 -3.46 30.31
N ALA A 15 46.66 -3.06 30.17
CA ALA A 15 47.43 -3.18 28.95
C ALA A 15 48.07 -4.56 28.89
N LEU A 16 47.81 -5.30 27.81
CA LEU A 16 48.65 -6.41 27.38
C LEU A 16 49.02 -6.16 25.92
N ALA A 17 50.30 -5.86 25.71
CA ALA A 17 50.91 -5.70 24.40
C ALA A 17 51.02 -7.06 23.72
N GLY A 18 50.56 -7.14 22.48
CA GLY A 18 50.80 -8.25 21.56
C GLY A 18 50.86 -7.70 20.14
N SER A 19 52.08 -7.53 19.62
CA SER A 19 52.33 -7.13 18.24
C SER A 19 52.40 -8.37 17.34
N ALA A 20 51.60 -8.42 16.28
CA ALA A 20 51.93 -9.16 15.06
C ALA A 20 51.09 -8.66 13.86
N LEU A 21 51.80 -8.46 12.75
CA LEU A 21 51.36 -7.92 11.45
C LEU A 21 50.33 -8.84 10.76
N THR A 22 49.22 -8.30 10.24
CA THR A 22 48.61 -8.76 8.96
C THR A 22 47.48 -7.84 8.48
N GLY A 23 47.63 -7.33 7.24
CA GLY A 23 46.53 -6.94 6.36
C GLY A 23 45.87 -5.58 6.59
N CYS A 24 46.27 -4.55 5.83
CA CYS A 24 45.36 -3.47 5.47
C CYS A 24 44.24 -4.03 4.59
N GLY A 25 43.22 -4.64 5.21
CA GLY A 25 41.92 -4.80 4.60
C GLY A 25 41.24 -3.44 4.67
N THR A 26 41.23 -2.68 3.58
CA THR A 26 40.26 -1.61 3.40
C THR A 26 38.88 -2.25 3.56
N LYS A 27 38.28 -2.06 4.72
CA LYS A 27 36.87 -2.37 4.96
C LYS A 27 36.11 -1.63 3.86
N PRO A 28 35.35 -2.31 2.98
CA PRO A 28 34.49 -1.60 2.06
C PRO A 28 33.60 -0.71 2.92
N THR A 29 33.78 0.61 2.80
CA THR A 29 32.81 1.55 3.29
C THR A 29 31.51 1.19 2.58
N GLU A 30 30.50 0.91 3.37
CA GLU A 30 29.12 0.61 3.00
C GLU A 30 28.45 1.86 2.40
N ASP A 31 29.09 2.48 1.39
CA ASP A 31 28.62 3.63 0.62
C ASP A 31 28.65 3.34 -0.89
N ASP A 32 28.94 2.09 -1.27
CA ASP A 32 28.83 1.62 -2.66
C ASP A 32 27.64 0.65 -2.82
N ALA A 33 26.54 0.93 -2.12
CA ALA A 33 25.23 0.48 -2.54
C ALA A 33 24.81 1.36 -3.71
N GLY A 34 25.41 1.12 -4.88
CA GLY A 34 25.09 1.81 -6.11
C GLY A 34 23.57 1.91 -6.28
N SER A 35 23.11 3.13 -6.58
CA SER A 35 21.71 3.52 -6.78
C SER A 35 20.88 2.39 -7.40
N GLN A 36 20.30 1.54 -6.57
CA GLN A 36 19.50 0.42 -7.05
C GLN A 36 18.22 1.04 -7.61
N VAL A 37 18.03 0.91 -8.92
CA VAL A 37 16.84 1.42 -9.59
C VAL A 37 15.61 0.80 -8.93
N ASP A 38 14.75 1.65 -8.37
CA ASP A 38 13.50 1.22 -7.75
C ASP A 38 12.48 0.92 -8.85
N VAL A 39 12.62 -0.24 -9.49
CA VAL A 39 11.81 -0.64 -10.65
C VAL A 39 10.32 -0.58 -10.32
N LEU A 40 9.88 -1.21 -9.23
CA LEU A 40 8.47 -1.18 -8.82
C LEU A 40 7.99 0.25 -8.51
N GLY A 41 8.84 1.06 -7.87
CA GLY A 41 8.50 2.45 -7.57
C GLY A 41 8.29 3.26 -8.84
N SER A 42 9.11 3.03 -9.86
CA SER A 42 8.98 3.69 -11.18
C SER A 42 7.74 3.26 -11.96
N MET A 43 7.11 2.14 -11.60
CA MET A 43 5.84 1.72 -12.21
C MET A 43 4.63 2.48 -11.66
N LEU A 44 4.67 3.03 -10.46
CA LEU A 44 3.55 3.77 -9.89
C LEU A 44 3.33 5.10 -10.64
N ALA A 45 2.08 5.47 -10.86
CA ALA A 45 1.72 6.72 -11.50
C ALA A 45 2.24 7.91 -10.69
N SER A 46 2.88 8.85 -11.38
CA SER A 46 3.37 10.08 -10.77
C SER A 46 2.23 11.03 -10.41
N GLU A 47 2.51 12.03 -9.58
CA GLU A 47 1.56 13.09 -9.23
C GLU A 47 0.91 13.73 -10.47
N SER A 48 1.71 14.09 -11.48
CA SER A 48 1.23 14.71 -12.70
C SER A 48 0.33 13.79 -13.52
N GLU A 49 0.62 12.50 -13.55
CA GLU A 49 -0.20 11.52 -14.27
C GLU A 49 -1.53 11.29 -13.55
N LEU A 50 -1.52 11.15 -12.22
CA LEU A 50 -2.74 11.03 -11.42
C LEU A 50 -3.65 12.25 -11.60
N ASN A 51 -3.09 13.45 -11.51
CA ASN A 51 -3.81 14.69 -11.76
C ASN A 51 -4.39 14.73 -13.20
N THR A 52 -3.65 14.24 -14.19
CA THR A 52 -4.14 14.14 -15.58
C THR A 52 -5.27 13.12 -15.73
N ILE A 53 -5.09 11.89 -15.23
CA ILE A 53 -6.06 10.78 -15.32
C ILE A 53 -7.39 11.17 -14.65
N LEU A 54 -7.31 11.87 -13.52
CA LEU A 54 -8.48 12.26 -12.73
C LEU A 54 -8.97 13.68 -13.01
N SER A 55 -8.39 14.36 -13.99
CA SER A 55 -8.77 15.73 -14.39
C SER A 55 -8.79 16.70 -13.19
N THR A 56 -7.77 16.63 -12.34
CA THR A 56 -7.58 17.44 -11.13
C THR A 56 -6.17 18.04 -11.10
N THR A 57 -5.90 18.93 -10.15
CA THR A 57 -4.58 19.54 -9.92
C THR A 57 -4.15 19.52 -8.45
N GLY A 58 -5.03 19.01 -7.58
CA GLY A 58 -4.89 19.08 -6.12
C GLY A 58 -4.19 17.88 -5.50
N LEU A 59 -4.04 16.76 -6.21
CA LEU A 59 -3.44 15.55 -5.63
C LEU A 59 -1.97 15.80 -5.30
N ARG A 60 -1.59 15.49 -4.07
CA ARG A 60 -0.21 15.54 -3.55
C ARG A 60 0.11 14.24 -2.82
N PRO A 61 1.38 13.80 -2.83
CA PRO A 61 1.79 12.58 -2.13
C PRO A 61 1.61 12.74 -0.62
N LYS A 62 1.12 11.69 0.03
CA LYS A 62 0.91 11.62 1.48
C LYS A 62 1.80 10.57 2.12
N THR A 63 1.86 9.38 1.54
CA THR A 63 2.67 8.26 2.02
C THR A 63 3.34 7.52 0.87
N ALA A 64 4.43 6.83 1.18
CA ALA A 64 5.09 5.89 0.30
C ALA A 64 5.53 4.69 1.13
N LEU A 65 4.96 3.52 0.86
CA LEU A 65 5.19 2.32 1.66
C LEU A 65 5.98 1.27 0.88
N ARG A 66 6.75 0.48 1.63
CA ARG A 66 7.52 -0.67 1.12
C ARG A 66 6.98 -2.00 1.66
N GLN A 67 5.92 -1.96 2.45
CA GLN A 67 5.18 -3.10 3.00
C GLN A 67 3.69 -2.73 3.08
N PRO A 68 2.79 -3.72 2.96
CA PRO A 68 1.36 -3.57 3.21
C PRO A 68 1.04 -2.88 4.54
N ALA A 69 0.07 -1.96 4.53
CA ALA A 69 -0.49 -1.39 5.75
C ALA A 69 -1.59 -2.28 6.35
N GLY A 70 -1.65 -2.34 7.67
CA GLY A 70 -2.75 -2.94 8.41
C GLY A 70 -3.68 -1.86 8.98
N LEU A 71 -4.69 -2.30 9.73
CA LEU A 71 -5.43 -1.41 10.61
C LEU A 71 -4.50 -0.85 11.69
N ASP A 72 -4.76 0.40 12.10
CA ASP A 72 -4.08 0.97 13.27
C ASP A 72 -4.45 0.20 14.55
N ALA A 73 -3.58 0.27 15.56
CA ALA A 73 -3.74 -0.52 16.78
C ALA A 73 -5.06 -0.25 17.54
N ASP A 74 -5.67 0.92 17.36
CA ASP A 74 -6.93 1.28 17.97
C ASP A 74 -8.16 0.95 17.11
N GLU A 75 -7.96 0.53 15.85
CA GLU A 75 -9.00 0.21 14.87
C GLU A 75 -9.40 -1.27 14.90
N HIS A 76 -10.71 -1.53 14.79
CA HIS A 76 -11.27 -2.88 14.81
C HIS A 76 -12.34 -3.04 13.73
N ALA A 77 -12.11 -3.98 12.81
CA ALA A 77 -13.08 -4.37 11.80
C ALA A 77 -14.10 -5.37 12.36
N SER A 78 -15.39 -5.12 12.13
CA SER A 78 -16.45 -6.08 12.48
C SER A 78 -16.31 -7.42 11.74
N ARG A 79 -15.69 -7.40 10.55
CA ARG A 79 -15.38 -8.58 9.74
C ARG A 79 -14.02 -8.36 9.05
N PRO A 80 -12.90 -8.83 9.63
CA PRO A 80 -11.56 -8.57 9.10
C PRO A 80 -11.36 -8.97 7.64
N VAL A 81 -11.95 -10.08 7.19
CA VAL A 81 -11.89 -10.52 5.77
C VAL A 81 -12.43 -9.47 4.79
N CYS A 82 -13.38 -8.62 5.22
CA CYS A 82 -13.98 -7.60 4.37
C CYS A 82 -13.15 -6.31 4.26
N LEU A 83 -12.03 -6.20 4.99
CA LEU A 83 -11.05 -5.13 4.77
C LEU A 83 -10.53 -5.13 3.34
N ALA A 84 -10.51 -6.31 2.70
CA ALA A 84 -10.19 -6.45 1.29
C ALA A 84 -11.12 -5.62 0.39
N VAL A 85 -12.36 -5.31 0.76
CA VAL A 85 -13.22 -4.49 -0.11
C VAL A 85 -12.83 -3.02 -0.01
N ILE A 86 -12.61 -2.53 1.21
CA ILE A 86 -12.43 -1.10 1.47
C ILE A 86 -10.98 -0.62 1.30
N GLY A 87 -9.99 -1.51 1.27
CA GLY A 87 -8.57 -1.17 1.14
C GLY A 87 -7.85 -1.99 0.06
N ASN A 88 -7.02 -1.33 -0.74
CA ASN A 88 -6.02 -2.01 -1.56
C ASN A 88 -4.84 -2.44 -0.69
N ALA A 89 -4.13 -3.46 -1.16
CA ALA A 89 -2.86 -3.87 -0.58
C ALA A 89 -2.81 -4.13 0.93
N MET A 90 -3.96 -4.38 1.57
CA MET A 90 -4.05 -4.55 3.02
C MET A 90 -3.20 -5.73 3.50
N ASP A 91 -2.49 -5.55 4.60
CA ASP A 91 -1.66 -6.60 5.21
C ASP A 91 -2.47 -7.88 5.49
N GLU A 92 -3.72 -7.76 5.92
CA GLU A 92 -4.61 -8.92 6.13
C GLU A 92 -4.79 -9.81 4.88
N VAL A 93 -4.63 -9.22 3.69
CA VAL A 93 -4.72 -9.93 2.40
C VAL A 93 -3.34 -10.27 1.84
N TYR A 94 -2.31 -9.47 2.12
CA TYR A 94 -0.99 -9.63 1.50
C TYR A 94 0.00 -10.42 2.36
N ARG A 95 -0.21 -10.46 3.68
CA ARG A 95 0.55 -11.28 4.62
C ARG A 95 0.53 -12.72 4.15
N ASP A 96 1.70 -13.35 4.18
CA ASP A 96 1.92 -14.74 3.76
C ASP A 96 1.51 -15.06 2.30
N SER A 97 1.30 -14.06 1.43
CA SER A 97 1.04 -14.29 0.00
C SER A 97 2.27 -14.74 -0.78
N GLY A 98 3.47 -14.50 -0.23
CA GLY A 98 4.74 -14.81 -0.89
C GLY A 98 5.25 -13.72 -1.83
N PHE A 99 4.73 -12.48 -1.76
CA PHE A 99 5.33 -11.36 -2.49
C PHE A 99 6.80 -11.15 -2.03
N ARG A 100 7.65 -10.69 -2.95
CA ARG A 100 9.08 -10.45 -2.74
C ARG A 100 9.43 -8.98 -2.64
N GLN A 101 8.73 -8.16 -3.41
CA GLN A 101 8.91 -6.71 -3.43
C GLN A 101 7.54 -6.06 -3.46
N PHE A 102 7.44 -4.90 -2.84
CA PHE A 102 6.21 -4.17 -2.68
C PHE A 102 6.48 -2.66 -2.72
N ARG A 103 5.65 -1.93 -3.44
CA ARG A 103 5.59 -0.46 -3.40
C ARG A 103 4.15 -0.03 -3.39
N GLU A 104 3.88 0.96 -2.56
CA GLU A 104 2.59 1.64 -2.50
C GLU A 104 2.82 3.14 -2.36
N SER A 105 1.90 3.93 -2.90
CA SER A 105 1.86 5.37 -2.67
C SER A 105 0.43 5.85 -2.53
N LEU A 106 0.23 6.74 -1.56
CA LEU A 106 -1.03 7.42 -1.34
C LEU A 106 -0.91 8.87 -1.80
N PHE A 107 -1.87 9.34 -2.57
CA PHE A 107 -2.05 10.74 -2.93
C PHE A 107 -3.43 11.19 -2.48
N ALA A 108 -3.52 12.41 -1.96
CA ALA A 108 -4.81 13.04 -1.70
C ALA A 108 -4.72 14.54 -1.90
N ASP A 109 -5.87 15.17 -2.13
CA ASP A 109 -5.96 16.63 -2.13
C ASP A 109 -5.82 17.22 -0.71
N GLU A 110 -6.00 18.54 -0.59
CA GLU A 110 -5.89 19.23 0.70
C GLU A 110 -7.03 18.86 1.66
N GLY A 111 -8.24 18.65 1.12
CA GLY A 111 -9.44 18.31 1.89
C GLY A 111 -9.58 16.83 2.23
N ASN A 112 -8.82 15.97 1.55
CA ASN A 112 -9.04 14.51 1.47
C ASN A 112 -10.41 14.15 0.85
N ASP A 113 -10.91 15.00 -0.04
CA ASP A 113 -12.15 14.75 -0.79
C ASP A 113 -11.92 13.77 -1.95
N LEU A 114 -10.66 13.70 -2.42
CA LEU A 114 -10.19 12.75 -3.42
C LEU A 114 -8.86 12.14 -2.96
N GLU A 115 -8.81 10.82 -2.92
CA GLU A 115 -7.64 10.02 -2.58
C GLU A 115 -7.38 8.96 -3.65
N VAL A 116 -6.11 8.71 -3.94
CA VAL A 116 -5.65 7.63 -4.81
C VAL A 116 -4.60 6.84 -4.07
N ASP A 117 -4.86 5.55 -3.92
CA ASP A 117 -3.92 4.58 -3.42
C ASP A 117 -3.56 3.61 -4.55
N GLN A 118 -2.27 3.33 -4.71
CA GLN A 118 -1.77 2.46 -5.76
C GLN A 118 -0.62 1.62 -5.24
N ALA A 119 -0.74 0.31 -5.43
CA ALA A 119 0.28 -0.65 -5.04
C ALA A 119 0.68 -1.55 -6.20
N VAL A 120 1.96 -1.93 -6.19
CA VAL A 120 2.54 -2.97 -7.02
C VAL A 120 3.28 -3.96 -6.14
N ALA A 121 2.98 -5.24 -6.30
CA ALA A 121 3.67 -6.33 -5.63
C ALA A 121 4.26 -7.32 -6.64
N ALA A 122 5.53 -7.68 -6.46
CA ALA A 122 6.21 -8.67 -7.28
C ALA A 122 6.27 -10.03 -6.61
N PHE A 123 6.07 -11.08 -7.40
CA PHE A 123 6.10 -12.49 -6.99
C PHE A 123 7.19 -13.26 -7.74
N ASP A 124 7.51 -14.46 -7.28
CA ASP A 124 8.46 -15.33 -7.98
C ASP A 124 7.90 -15.88 -9.30
N SER A 125 6.57 -15.89 -9.47
CA SER A 125 5.94 -16.45 -10.67
C SER A 125 4.62 -15.76 -11.02
N PRO A 126 4.23 -15.79 -12.30
CA PRO A 126 2.91 -15.33 -12.71
C PRO A 126 1.74 -16.05 -12.06
N THR A 127 1.92 -17.33 -11.73
CA THR A 127 0.88 -18.10 -11.04
C THR A 127 0.66 -17.59 -9.62
N ALA A 128 1.72 -17.25 -8.89
CA ALA A 128 1.59 -16.70 -7.54
C ALA A 128 0.88 -15.33 -7.53
N ALA A 129 1.19 -14.46 -8.49
CA ALA A 129 0.50 -13.18 -8.66
C ALA A 129 -1.01 -13.39 -8.93
N ARG A 130 -1.36 -14.27 -9.87
CA ARG A 130 -2.77 -14.63 -10.15
C ARG A 130 -3.47 -15.23 -8.92
N THR A 131 -2.79 -16.05 -8.13
CA THR A 131 -3.36 -16.63 -6.90
C THR A 131 -3.73 -15.54 -5.89
N LEU A 132 -2.89 -14.52 -5.70
CA LEU A 132 -3.23 -13.39 -4.82
C LEU A 132 -4.47 -12.64 -5.34
N VAL A 133 -4.54 -12.38 -6.65
CA VAL A 133 -5.69 -11.72 -7.27
C VAL A 133 -6.97 -12.52 -7.02
N SER A 134 -6.97 -13.83 -7.33
CA SER A 134 -8.14 -14.68 -7.11
C SER A 134 -8.58 -14.70 -5.65
N ARG A 135 -7.65 -14.84 -4.69
CA ARG A 135 -7.94 -14.81 -3.25
C ARG A 135 -8.57 -13.48 -2.81
N THR A 136 -8.08 -12.38 -3.36
CA THR A 136 -8.61 -11.04 -3.08
C THR A 136 -10.05 -10.91 -3.58
N VAL A 137 -10.31 -11.33 -4.82
CA VAL A 137 -11.64 -11.26 -5.44
C VAL A 137 -12.63 -12.21 -4.73
N ASP A 138 -12.18 -13.38 -4.27
CA ASP A 138 -13.01 -14.28 -3.46
C ASP A 138 -13.43 -13.63 -2.14
N SER A 139 -12.53 -12.87 -1.51
CA SER A 139 -12.85 -12.08 -0.31
C SER A 139 -13.89 -11.00 -0.62
N TRP A 140 -13.81 -10.35 -1.80
CA TRP A 140 -14.84 -9.41 -2.25
C TRP A 140 -16.20 -10.08 -2.42
N ARG A 141 -16.25 -11.25 -3.07
CA ARG A 141 -17.49 -12.01 -3.28
C ARG A 141 -18.12 -12.44 -1.95
N GLN A 142 -17.31 -12.83 -0.97
CA GLN A 142 -17.78 -13.20 0.37
C GLN A 142 -18.43 -12.03 1.13
N CYS A 143 -18.06 -10.79 0.80
CA CYS A 143 -18.49 -9.60 1.50
C CYS A 143 -19.52 -8.77 0.72
N ALA A 144 -19.85 -9.17 -0.50
CA ALA A 144 -20.79 -8.47 -1.36
C ALA A 144 -22.19 -8.36 -0.74
N GLY A 145 -22.75 -7.15 -0.73
CA GLY A 145 -24.09 -6.87 -0.20
C GLY A 145 -24.14 -6.71 1.33
N ASP A 146 -23.04 -6.94 2.04
CA ASP A 146 -22.95 -6.75 3.48
C ASP A 146 -22.53 -5.33 3.86
N SER A 147 -22.49 -5.06 5.17
CA SER A 147 -21.89 -3.86 5.74
C SER A 147 -20.65 -4.18 6.56
N LEU A 148 -19.64 -3.33 6.45
CA LEU A 148 -18.43 -3.35 7.29
C LEU A 148 -18.46 -2.15 8.24
N LYS A 149 -18.12 -2.39 9.50
CA LYS A 149 -17.92 -1.33 10.50
C LYS A 149 -16.48 -1.35 11.00
N ILE A 150 -15.83 -0.19 10.99
CA ILE A 150 -14.56 0.05 11.68
C ILE A 150 -14.88 0.82 12.96
N SER A 151 -14.55 0.25 14.12
CA SER A 151 -14.70 0.89 15.43
C SER A 151 -13.34 1.22 16.03
N TYR A 152 -13.32 2.26 16.87
CA TYR A 152 -12.10 2.80 17.46
C TYR A 152 -12.10 2.62 18.98
N SER A 153 -10.96 2.26 19.53
CA SER A 153 -10.80 1.99 20.97
C SER A 153 -10.93 3.24 21.83
N ASP A 154 -10.70 4.42 21.24
CA ASP A 154 -10.86 5.73 21.86
C ASP A 154 -12.30 6.27 21.80
N ASN A 155 -13.27 5.44 21.41
CA ASN A 155 -14.69 5.76 21.27
C ASN A 155 -15.00 6.85 20.23
N ARG A 156 -14.10 7.13 19.27
CA ARG A 156 -14.46 7.91 18.07
C ARG A 156 -15.63 7.26 17.34
N ARG A 157 -16.38 8.09 16.61
CA ARG A 157 -17.54 7.61 15.83
C ARG A 157 -17.09 6.52 14.85
N PRO A 158 -17.73 5.34 14.84
CA PRO A 158 -17.39 4.28 13.90
C PRO A 158 -17.59 4.69 12.44
N SER A 159 -16.72 4.20 11.57
CA SER A 159 -16.89 4.27 10.12
C SER A 159 -17.71 3.06 9.65
N THR A 160 -18.65 3.26 8.74
CA THR A 160 -19.53 2.19 8.22
C THR A 160 -19.56 2.27 6.70
N TYR A 161 -19.48 1.10 6.06
CA TYR A 161 -19.40 0.94 4.62
C TYR A 161 -20.46 -0.06 4.15
N THR A 162 -21.15 0.27 3.07
CA THR A 162 -21.95 -0.68 2.29
C THR A 162 -21.07 -1.27 1.21
N LEU A 163 -20.97 -2.60 1.15
CA LEU A 163 -20.03 -3.29 0.27
C LEU A 163 -20.72 -3.73 -1.03
N GLY A 164 -20.18 -3.28 -2.16
CA GLY A 164 -20.70 -3.60 -3.48
C GLY A 164 -20.33 -5.01 -3.93
N SER A 165 -21.12 -5.55 -4.87
CA SER A 165 -20.75 -6.77 -5.57
C SER A 165 -19.57 -6.51 -6.50
N PRO A 166 -18.55 -7.37 -6.52
CA PRO A 166 -17.46 -7.25 -7.48
C PRO A 166 -17.97 -7.51 -8.90
N SER A 167 -17.31 -6.90 -9.89
CA SER A 167 -17.58 -7.07 -11.32
C SER A 167 -16.26 -7.10 -12.10
N VAL A 168 -16.34 -7.27 -13.41
CA VAL A 168 -15.20 -7.21 -14.32
C VAL A 168 -15.45 -6.12 -15.35
N VAL A 169 -14.48 -5.23 -15.53
CA VAL A 169 -14.53 -4.13 -16.51
C VAL A 169 -13.23 -4.15 -17.29
N ASP A 170 -13.33 -4.30 -18.61
CA ASP A 170 -12.19 -4.45 -19.52
C ASP A 170 -11.15 -5.49 -19.05
N ASP A 171 -11.63 -6.69 -18.70
CA ASP A 171 -10.82 -7.82 -18.18
C ASP A 171 -10.09 -7.55 -16.85
N ILE A 172 -10.49 -6.51 -16.11
CA ILE A 172 -9.95 -6.18 -14.78
C ILE A 172 -11.04 -6.39 -13.72
N ASP A 173 -10.70 -7.12 -12.65
CA ASP A 173 -11.58 -7.30 -11.50
C ASP A 173 -11.70 -5.99 -10.72
N VAL A 174 -12.94 -5.57 -10.46
CA VAL A 174 -13.25 -4.34 -9.72
C VAL A 174 -14.20 -4.60 -8.56
N THR A 175 -14.09 -3.77 -7.53
CA THR A 175 -15.06 -3.71 -6.43
C THR A 175 -15.28 -2.27 -5.99
N ASN A 176 -16.26 -2.07 -5.11
CA ASN A 176 -16.59 -0.79 -4.56
C ASN A 176 -17.21 -0.92 -3.17
N GLU A 177 -17.14 0.17 -2.45
CA GLU A 177 -17.86 0.42 -1.22
C GLU A 177 -18.41 1.85 -1.25
N GLN A 178 -19.46 2.08 -0.47
CA GLN A 178 -20.12 3.38 -0.36
C GLN A 178 -20.45 3.71 1.09
N SER A 179 -20.51 5.01 1.38
CA SER A 179 -21.10 5.47 2.64
C SER A 179 -22.60 5.17 2.66
N PRO A 180 -23.13 4.51 3.71
CA PRO A 180 -24.57 4.29 3.85
C PRO A 180 -25.35 5.59 4.04
N PHE A 181 -24.68 6.70 4.39
CA PHE A 181 -25.29 8.01 4.64
C PHE A 181 -25.11 8.98 3.46
N SER A 182 -24.24 8.64 2.50
CA SER A 182 -23.96 9.45 1.31
C SER A 182 -23.51 8.52 0.18
N PRO A 183 -24.43 7.83 -0.50
CA PRO A 183 -24.08 6.78 -1.47
C PRO A 183 -23.22 7.25 -2.65
N GLN A 184 -23.18 8.56 -2.92
CA GLN A 184 -22.27 9.16 -3.89
C GLN A 184 -20.80 9.16 -3.45
N GLN A 185 -20.53 9.03 -2.15
CA GLN A 185 -19.19 8.95 -1.57
C GLN A 185 -18.80 7.49 -1.35
N GLY A 186 -17.56 7.15 -1.69
CA GLY A 186 -17.03 5.81 -1.54
C GLY A 186 -15.78 5.60 -2.38
N SER A 187 -15.43 4.35 -2.60
CA SER A 187 -14.25 4.03 -3.40
C SER A 187 -14.59 3.15 -4.59
N ARG A 188 -13.67 3.15 -5.54
CA ARG A 188 -13.54 2.15 -6.59
C ARG A 188 -12.18 1.54 -6.48
N ARG A 189 -12.12 0.22 -6.51
CA ARG A 189 -10.88 -0.55 -6.45
C ARG A 189 -10.78 -1.46 -7.66
N ALA A 190 -9.59 -1.56 -8.24
CA ALA A 190 -9.28 -2.49 -9.31
C ALA A 190 -8.04 -3.30 -8.98
N ILE A 191 -8.04 -4.57 -9.35
CA ILE A 191 -6.88 -5.45 -9.18
C ILE A 191 -6.69 -6.33 -10.41
N LEU A 192 -5.44 -6.53 -10.80
CA LEU A 192 -5.06 -7.44 -11.87
C LEU A 192 -3.65 -8.00 -11.65
N ALA A 193 -3.36 -9.12 -12.32
CA ALA A 193 -2.02 -9.66 -12.44
C ALA A 193 -1.50 -9.46 -13.87
N VAL A 194 -0.28 -8.97 -14.00
CA VAL A 194 0.48 -8.88 -15.26
C VAL A 194 1.84 -9.52 -15.02
N ASP A 195 2.14 -10.58 -15.77
CA ASP A 195 3.28 -11.47 -15.48
C ASP A 195 3.30 -11.88 -14.01
N ASN A 196 4.43 -11.70 -13.33
CA ASN A 196 4.65 -11.99 -11.92
C ASN A 196 4.31 -10.79 -11.00
N LEU A 197 3.58 -9.80 -11.49
CA LEU A 197 3.23 -8.58 -10.76
C LEU A 197 1.74 -8.51 -10.50
N VAL A 198 1.37 -7.99 -9.33
CA VAL A 198 0.00 -7.59 -8.99
C VAL A 198 -0.05 -6.08 -8.96
N VAL A 199 -1.00 -5.49 -9.67
CA VAL A 199 -1.34 -4.07 -9.64
C VAL A 199 -2.67 -3.95 -8.91
N ASP A 200 -2.70 -3.12 -7.86
CA ASP A 200 -3.81 -3.04 -6.93
C ASP A 200 -4.04 -1.59 -6.53
N VAL A 201 -5.13 -1.00 -7.04
CA VAL A 201 -5.35 0.44 -6.99
C VAL A 201 -6.74 0.76 -6.47
N ARG A 202 -6.85 1.83 -5.69
CA ARG A 202 -8.11 2.35 -5.14
C ARG A 202 -8.19 3.85 -5.37
N ILE A 203 -9.36 4.33 -5.74
CA ILE A 203 -9.69 5.76 -5.77
C ILE A 203 -10.87 5.96 -4.82
N THR A 204 -10.75 6.87 -3.87
CA THR A 204 -11.80 7.24 -2.93
C THR A 204 -12.24 8.67 -3.21
N GLY A 205 -13.54 8.91 -3.24
CA GLY A 205 -14.08 10.25 -3.49
C GLY A 205 -15.58 10.24 -3.79
N THR A 206 -16.01 11.22 -4.58
CA THR A 206 -17.44 11.42 -4.89
C THR A 206 -17.74 11.13 -6.36
N ASN A 207 -18.85 10.45 -6.64
CA ASN A 207 -19.35 10.13 -8.00
C ASN A 207 -18.34 9.40 -8.90
N LEU A 208 -17.53 8.52 -8.31
CA LEU A 208 -16.52 7.74 -9.04
C LEU A 208 -17.16 6.67 -9.95
N THR A 209 -16.48 6.40 -11.06
CA THR A 209 -16.81 5.32 -12.00
C THR A 209 -15.69 4.28 -12.07
N ASP A 210 -16.05 3.03 -12.36
CA ASP A 210 -15.08 1.93 -12.46
C ASP A 210 -14.03 2.20 -13.57
N SER A 211 -14.42 2.90 -14.63
CA SER A 211 -13.52 3.28 -15.72
C SER A 211 -12.31 4.12 -15.26
N GLN A 212 -12.44 4.93 -14.21
CA GLN A 212 -11.34 5.74 -13.69
C GLN A 212 -10.27 4.85 -13.04
N VAL A 213 -10.69 3.92 -12.18
CA VAL A 213 -9.77 3.02 -11.47
C VAL A 213 -9.18 1.98 -12.43
N VAL A 214 -9.95 1.51 -13.41
CA VAL A 214 -9.48 0.65 -14.52
C VAL A 214 -8.44 1.37 -15.38
N GLY A 215 -8.67 2.65 -15.70
CA GLY A 215 -7.71 3.46 -16.45
C GLY A 215 -6.37 3.59 -15.73
N LEU A 216 -6.40 3.84 -14.42
CA LEU A 216 -5.20 3.87 -13.59
C LEU A 216 -4.49 2.51 -13.55
N ALA A 217 -5.24 1.43 -13.31
CA ALA A 217 -4.69 0.07 -13.26
C ALA A 217 -3.98 -0.30 -14.58
N LYS A 218 -4.58 0.02 -15.73
CA LYS A 218 -3.99 -0.18 -17.07
C LYS A 218 -2.74 0.67 -17.28
N ALA A 219 -2.74 1.92 -16.83
CA ALA A 219 -1.59 2.81 -16.97
C ALA A 219 -0.36 2.28 -16.21
N ILE A 220 -0.57 1.68 -15.03
CA ILE A 220 0.50 1.04 -14.25
C ILE A 220 0.91 -0.29 -14.87
N ALA A 221 -0.05 -1.16 -15.21
CA ALA A 221 0.22 -2.47 -15.78
C ALA A 221 0.94 -2.40 -17.13
N GLY A 222 0.65 -1.37 -17.95
CA GLY A 222 1.30 -1.15 -19.24
C GLY A 222 2.80 -0.80 -19.15
N ARG A 223 3.30 -0.44 -17.96
CA ARG A 223 4.73 -0.14 -17.73
C ARG A 223 5.58 -1.41 -17.55
N ASN A 224 4.93 -2.57 -17.40
CA ASN A 224 5.58 -3.88 -17.38
C ASN A 224 5.77 -4.51 -18.75
N ALA A 225 5.31 -3.87 -19.83
CA ALA A 225 5.49 -4.37 -21.17
C ALA A 225 6.95 -4.18 -21.61
N VAL A 226 7.83 -5.12 -21.21
CA VAL A 226 9.18 -5.30 -21.75
C VAL A 226 9.31 -6.69 -22.35
#